data_AF-A0A4S9SJB6-F1
#
_entry.id   AF-A0A4S9SJB6-F1
#
_cell.length_a   1.000
_cell.length_b   1.000
_cell.length_c   1.000
_cell.angle_alpha   90.00
_cell.angle_beta   90.00
_cell.angle_gamma   90.00
#
_symmetry.space_group_name_H-M   'P 1'
#
loop_
_entity.id
_entity.type
_entity.pdbx_description
1 polymer ?
#
loop_
_entity_poly.entity_id
_entity_poly.type
_entity_poly.pdbx_seq_one_letter_code
_entity_poly.pdbx_strand_id
1 'polypeptide(L)'
;MLSLRQLSRQLPRGLARLSSTAARQSIRTTQQTSPAFAAIRAAAHFSTSLSRRQDATTQELAAKLNSEIALEKEQQADDSYRYNCQEYIDNSEFKIEDKSGQEEVHLTRSYGDENIKVTFSIADFNTYDEEADAEDPALYGDEDGALDMDGQSGGANTKGAVNQGRTSGGNIRVAPEDEIAPADRPELQDEEDNSASFPVRVQVTVTREGKGALAIECLAQDGEISIENVYHFPTAELAEAKTAEKDWARRSLYTGPPFGQLDEDLQMLLERFLEERGINTQMALFIPEYIDLKEQKEYIGWLNSKSLSVVVKR
;
A
#
# COMPACT_ATOMS: atom_id res chain seq x y z
N MET A 1 -10.77 -57.41 -27.66
CA MET A 1 -12.03 -57.56 -26.88
C MET A 1 -11.81 -58.60 -25.80
N LEU A 2 -12.56 -58.53 -24.68
CA LEU A 2 -12.59 -59.50 -23.56
C LEU A 2 -11.25 -59.60 -22.77
N SER A 3 -11.22 -59.90 -21.46
CA SER A 3 -12.22 -59.75 -20.38
C SER A 3 -11.48 -59.79 -19.03
N LEU A 4 -12.04 -59.20 -17.96
CA LEU A 4 -11.54 -59.38 -16.59
C LEU A 4 -11.65 -60.85 -16.11
N ARG A 5 -10.84 -61.25 -15.12
CA ARG A 5 -11.32 -61.56 -13.74
C ARG A 5 -10.22 -61.97 -12.74
N GLN A 6 -10.31 -61.36 -11.55
CA GLN A 6 -10.19 -61.93 -10.19
C GLN A 6 -8.98 -62.83 -9.81
N LEU A 7 -8.27 -62.43 -8.75
CA LEU A 7 -7.50 -63.33 -7.88
C LEU A 7 -8.18 -63.46 -6.50
N SER A 8 -7.98 -64.60 -5.83
CA SER A 8 -8.77 -65.05 -4.68
C SER A 8 -8.04 -64.94 -3.33
N ARG A 9 -8.82 -64.89 -2.24
CA ARG A 9 -8.33 -65.06 -0.86
C ARG A 9 -8.21 -66.55 -0.51
N GLN A 10 -7.22 -66.95 0.31
CA GLN A 10 -7.48 -67.64 1.59
C GLN A 10 -6.20 -67.81 2.46
N LEU A 11 -6.42 -68.13 3.74
CA LEU A 11 -5.42 -68.44 4.78
C LEU A 11 -5.26 -69.98 4.89
N PRO A 12 -4.22 -70.52 5.58
CA PRO A 12 -4.47 -70.92 6.97
C PRO A 12 -3.27 -70.96 7.96
N ARG A 13 -3.59 -70.69 9.23
CA ARG A 13 -3.19 -71.39 10.49
C ARG A 13 -1.74 -71.85 10.74
N GLY A 14 -1.22 -71.45 11.91
CA GLY A 14 -0.31 -72.25 12.76
C GLY A 14 -0.75 -72.16 14.24
N LEU A 15 -0.68 -73.25 15.01
CA LEU A 15 -1.11 -73.31 16.42
C LEU A 15 -0.25 -74.27 17.27
N ALA A 16 0.12 -73.83 18.47
CA ALA A 16 0.67 -74.61 19.60
C ALA A 16 0.37 -73.81 20.90
N ARG A 17 -0.21 -74.28 22.01
CA ARG A 17 -0.57 -75.64 22.52
C ARG A 17 0.65 -76.57 22.71
N LEU A 18 0.95 -77.15 23.88
CA LEU A 18 0.35 -77.13 25.23
C LEU A 18 1.46 -76.71 26.26
N SER A 19 1.53 -76.96 27.58
CA SER A 19 0.92 -77.94 28.52
C SER A 19 0.91 -77.43 29.97
N SER A 20 0.29 -78.19 30.87
CA SER A 20 0.10 -77.89 32.30
C SER A 20 0.90 -78.80 33.25
N THR A 21 1.26 -78.30 34.44
CA THR A 21 1.27 -79.08 35.69
C THR A 21 0.89 -78.18 36.88
N ALA A 22 0.36 -78.78 37.96
CA ALA A 22 0.07 -78.09 39.21
C ALA A 22 0.16 -79.06 40.40
N ALA A 23 0.89 -78.67 41.46
CA ALA A 23 0.88 -79.36 42.74
C ALA A 23 1.18 -78.37 43.88
N ARG A 24 0.55 -78.59 45.03
CA ARG A 24 0.58 -77.71 46.22
C ARG A 24 1.82 -77.96 47.08
N GLN A 25 2.19 -76.97 47.90
CA GLN A 25 2.31 -77.16 49.36
C GLN A 25 2.26 -75.80 50.09
N SER A 26 1.93 -75.83 51.38
CA SER A 26 1.80 -74.67 52.26
C SER A 26 2.60 -74.90 53.54
N ILE A 27 3.17 -73.86 54.18
CA ILE A 27 3.30 -73.76 55.65
C ILE A 27 3.81 -72.37 56.12
N ARG A 28 3.12 -71.82 57.14
CA ARG A 28 3.50 -70.85 58.20
C ARG A 28 4.37 -69.60 57.88
N THR A 29 3.70 -68.45 57.99
CA THR A 29 3.95 -67.38 58.99
C THR A 29 5.36 -67.15 59.57
N THR A 30 5.92 -65.99 59.26
CA THR A 30 6.46 -65.01 60.25
C THR A 30 6.12 -63.58 59.77
N GLN A 31 6.14 -62.60 60.68
CA GLN A 31 5.83 -61.19 60.41
C GLN A 31 7.10 -60.31 60.33
N GLN A 32 6.89 -59.02 60.06
CA GLN A 32 7.84 -57.88 60.14
C GLN A 32 8.76 -57.67 58.93
N THR A 33 8.20 -57.03 57.90
CA THR A 33 8.95 -56.17 56.97
C THR A 33 9.05 -54.74 57.51
N SER A 34 10.09 -54.02 57.07
CA SER A 34 10.48 -52.66 57.50
C SER A 34 9.48 -51.56 57.05
N PRO A 35 9.53 -50.33 57.62
CA PRO A 35 8.44 -49.35 57.49
C PRO A 35 8.30 -48.74 56.09
N ALA A 36 7.12 -48.17 55.85
CA ALA A 36 6.69 -47.66 54.56
C ALA A 36 7.55 -46.49 54.03
N PHE A 37 8.05 -46.64 52.81
CA PHE A 37 8.07 -45.52 51.88
C PHE A 37 6.64 -45.31 51.37
N ALA A 38 6.04 -44.18 51.72
CA ALA A 38 4.70 -43.83 51.25
C ALA A 38 4.74 -43.67 49.72
N ALA A 39 3.90 -44.44 49.01
CA ALA A 39 3.78 -44.33 47.56
C ALA A 39 3.34 -42.91 47.19
N ILE A 40 4.18 -42.19 46.44
CA ILE A 40 3.84 -40.89 45.88
C ILE A 40 2.61 -41.10 45.01
N ARG A 41 1.46 -40.53 45.42
CA ARG A 41 0.24 -40.57 44.62
C ARG A 41 0.52 -39.85 43.31
N ALA A 42 0.44 -40.57 42.20
CA ALA A 42 0.49 -39.95 40.88
C ALA A 42 -0.63 -38.91 40.80
N ALA A 43 -0.27 -37.63 40.76
CA ALA A 43 -1.22 -36.57 40.56
C ALA A 43 -1.84 -36.73 39.16
N ALA A 44 -3.16 -36.69 39.06
CA ALA A 44 -3.80 -36.56 37.76
C ALA A 44 -3.42 -35.19 37.19
N HIS A 45 -2.64 -35.17 36.11
CA HIS A 45 -2.30 -33.94 35.40
C HIS A 45 -3.55 -33.43 34.67
N PHE A 46 -4.41 -32.72 35.41
CA PHE A 46 -5.51 -31.95 34.84
C PHE A 46 -4.90 -30.82 34.01
N SER A 47 -4.75 -31.06 32.71
CA SER A 47 -4.38 -30.04 31.72
C SER A 47 -5.55 -29.08 31.55
N THR A 48 -5.69 -28.16 32.51
CA THR A 48 -6.51 -26.96 32.33
C THR A 48 -5.76 -26.07 31.36
N SER A 49 -5.96 -26.31 30.06
CA SER A 49 -5.61 -25.33 29.03
C SER A 49 -6.27 -24.02 29.41
N LEU A 50 -5.47 -23.04 29.85
CA LEU A 50 -5.97 -21.71 30.14
C LEU A 50 -6.59 -21.18 28.85
N SER A 51 -7.93 -21.12 28.81
CA SER A 51 -8.63 -20.36 27.78
C SER A 51 -8.12 -18.93 27.91
N ARG A 52 -7.25 -18.52 26.99
CA ARG A 52 -6.77 -17.14 26.88
C ARG A 52 -8.02 -16.30 26.65
N ARG A 53 -8.53 -15.67 27.72
CA ARG A 53 -9.34 -14.47 27.57
C ARG A 53 -8.49 -13.54 26.70
N GLN A 54 -9.00 -13.19 25.53
CA GLN A 54 -8.49 -12.06 24.78
C GLN A 54 -8.57 -10.86 25.73
N ASP A 55 -7.53 -10.02 25.72
CA ASP A 55 -7.56 -8.80 26.51
C ASP A 55 -8.64 -7.86 25.94
N ALA A 56 -9.20 -6.97 26.75
CA ALA A 56 -10.23 -6.03 26.29
C ALA A 56 -9.71 -5.20 25.09
N THR A 57 -8.45 -4.75 25.19
CA THR A 57 -7.70 -4.08 24.12
C THR A 57 -7.62 -4.91 22.82
N THR A 58 -7.47 -6.23 22.93
CA THR A 58 -7.40 -7.16 21.79
C THR A 58 -8.76 -7.28 21.13
N GLN A 59 -9.84 -7.34 21.92
CA GLN A 59 -11.21 -7.42 21.41
C GLN A 59 -11.65 -6.11 20.76
N GLU A 60 -11.30 -4.96 21.34
CA GLU A 60 -11.59 -3.62 20.79
C GLU A 60 -10.83 -3.40 19.48
N LEU A 61 -9.51 -3.67 19.44
CA LEU A 61 -8.71 -3.59 18.22
C LEU A 61 -9.20 -4.57 17.14
N ALA A 62 -9.58 -5.80 17.52
CA ALA A 62 -10.17 -6.74 16.58
C ALA A 62 -11.53 -6.27 16.04
N ALA A 63 -12.40 -5.68 16.87
CA ALA A 63 -13.66 -5.11 16.42
C ALA A 63 -13.43 -3.97 15.42
N LYS A 64 -12.45 -3.10 15.70
CA LYS A 64 -12.07 -1.99 14.83
C LYS A 64 -11.50 -2.44 13.48
N LEU A 65 -10.53 -3.36 13.49
CA LEU A 65 -10.00 -3.92 12.24
C LEU A 65 -11.09 -4.60 11.39
N ASN A 66 -12.12 -5.18 12.01
CA ASN A 66 -13.26 -5.73 11.26
C ASN A 66 -14.27 -4.66 10.78
N SER A 67 -14.35 -3.46 11.38
CA SER A 67 -15.13 -2.36 10.81
C SER A 67 -14.45 -1.75 9.61
N GLU A 68 -13.14 -1.49 9.68
CA GLU A 68 -12.43 -0.88 8.53
C GLU A 68 -12.44 -1.87 7.33
N ILE A 69 -12.18 -3.17 7.56
CA ILE A 69 -12.31 -4.24 6.54
C ILE A 69 -13.72 -4.35 5.92
N ALA A 70 -14.76 -3.83 6.57
CA ALA A 70 -16.12 -3.78 6.02
C ALA A 70 -16.33 -2.52 5.17
N LEU A 71 -15.87 -1.35 5.67
CA LEU A 71 -15.93 -0.08 4.94
C LEU A 71 -15.14 -0.15 3.63
N GLU A 72 -13.89 -0.63 3.64
CA GLU A 72 -13.06 -0.78 2.42
C GLU A 72 -13.63 -1.75 1.37
N LYS A 73 -14.65 -2.55 1.72
CA LYS A 73 -15.35 -3.44 0.78
C LYS A 73 -16.67 -2.89 0.28
N GLU A 74 -17.24 -1.91 0.99
CA GLU A 74 -18.41 -1.15 0.57
C GLU A 74 -17.99 0.03 -0.32
N GLN A 75 -16.84 0.64 -0.02
CA GLN A 75 -16.20 1.73 -0.77
C GLN A 75 -15.25 1.26 -1.90
N GLN A 76 -15.21 -0.04 -2.22
CA GLN A 76 -14.34 -0.60 -3.27
C GLN A 76 -14.83 -0.29 -4.71
N ALA A 77 -15.37 0.90 -4.94
CA ALA A 77 -16.31 1.21 -6.02
C ALA A 77 -15.86 2.27 -7.04
N ASP A 78 -14.65 2.85 -6.89
CA ASP A 78 -14.04 3.68 -7.93
C ASP A 78 -13.49 2.81 -9.07
N ASP A 79 -14.41 2.26 -9.86
CA ASP A 79 -14.14 1.49 -11.08
C ASP A 79 -13.50 2.35 -12.20
N SER A 80 -13.44 3.68 -12.04
CA SER A 80 -12.83 4.63 -13.00
C SER A 80 -11.33 4.40 -13.18
N TYR A 81 -10.52 4.61 -12.12
CA TYR A 81 -9.07 4.35 -12.15
C TYR A 81 -8.78 2.91 -12.58
N ARG A 82 -9.58 1.96 -12.08
CA ARG A 82 -9.50 0.52 -12.41
C ARG A 82 -9.66 0.25 -13.90
N TYR A 83 -10.47 1.06 -14.60
CA TYR A 83 -10.63 1.01 -16.05
C TYR A 83 -9.47 1.68 -16.77
N ASN A 84 -9.12 2.92 -16.41
CA ASN A 84 -8.02 3.69 -17.04
C ASN A 84 -6.70 2.90 -17.04
N CYS A 85 -6.31 2.38 -15.88
CA CYS A 85 -5.09 1.58 -15.73
C CYS A 85 -5.15 0.26 -16.50
N GLN A 86 -6.32 -0.38 -16.63
CA GLN A 86 -6.47 -1.60 -17.44
C GLN A 86 -6.41 -1.27 -18.93
N GLU A 87 -7.00 -0.17 -19.38
CA GLU A 87 -6.91 0.32 -20.76
C GLU A 87 -5.47 0.68 -21.14
N TYR A 88 -4.72 1.35 -20.25
CA TYR A 88 -3.29 1.58 -20.46
C TYR A 88 -2.52 0.26 -20.59
N ILE A 89 -2.71 -0.67 -19.66
CA ILE A 89 -1.99 -1.97 -19.69
C ILE A 89 -2.31 -2.75 -20.97
N ASP A 90 -3.56 -2.82 -21.40
CA ASP A 90 -3.99 -3.58 -22.58
C ASP A 90 -3.57 -2.92 -23.92
N ASN A 91 -3.44 -1.58 -23.95
CA ASN A 91 -2.97 -0.85 -25.14
C ASN A 91 -1.44 -0.66 -25.18
N SER A 92 -0.74 -0.76 -24.04
CA SER A 92 0.71 -0.52 -23.96
C SER A 92 1.54 -1.70 -24.47
N GLU A 93 2.78 -1.39 -24.87
CA GLU A 93 3.80 -2.41 -25.18
C GLU A 93 4.60 -2.85 -23.94
N PHE A 94 4.13 -2.49 -22.73
CA PHE A 94 4.79 -2.80 -21.46
C PHE A 94 4.07 -3.93 -20.72
N LYS A 95 4.79 -4.99 -20.40
CA LYS A 95 4.31 -6.06 -19.52
C LYS A 95 4.56 -5.68 -18.06
N ILE A 96 3.49 -5.56 -17.28
CA ILE A 96 3.54 -5.33 -15.83
C ILE A 96 3.88 -6.59 -15.03
N GLU A 97 4.67 -6.45 -13.96
CA GLU A 97 5.03 -7.50 -12.99
C GLU A 97 4.83 -7.03 -11.54
N ASP A 98 3.57 -6.83 -11.16
CA ASP A 98 3.15 -6.60 -9.77
C ASP A 98 3.21 -7.90 -8.92
N LYS A 99 3.47 -7.74 -7.62
CA LYS A 99 3.56 -8.82 -6.63
C LYS A 99 2.94 -8.33 -5.31
N SER A 100 1.84 -8.95 -4.89
CA SER A 100 1.21 -8.58 -3.61
C SER A 100 2.15 -8.77 -2.41
N GLY A 101 2.17 -7.78 -1.52
CA GLY A 101 3.09 -7.68 -0.40
C GLY A 101 4.47 -7.15 -0.77
N GLN A 102 4.62 -6.47 -1.91
CA GLN A 102 5.83 -5.73 -2.30
C GLN A 102 5.43 -4.35 -2.82
N GLU A 103 6.10 -3.29 -2.36
CA GLU A 103 5.80 -1.90 -2.74
C GLU A 103 6.26 -1.56 -4.17
N GLU A 104 7.34 -2.22 -4.63
CA GLU A 104 8.01 -1.99 -5.92
C GLU A 104 7.25 -2.67 -7.08
N VAL A 105 6.85 -1.89 -8.08
CA VAL A 105 6.24 -2.35 -9.34
C VAL A 105 7.29 -2.36 -10.45
N HIS A 106 7.13 -3.25 -11.44
CA HIS A 106 7.95 -3.23 -12.65
C HIS A 106 7.08 -3.25 -13.90
N LEU A 107 7.39 -2.38 -14.87
CA LEU A 107 6.97 -2.47 -16.26
C LEU A 107 8.17 -2.94 -17.09
N THR A 108 7.97 -3.86 -18.03
CA THR A 108 9.06 -4.45 -18.84
C THR A 108 8.71 -4.48 -20.33
N ARG A 109 9.67 -4.08 -21.19
CA ARG A 109 9.51 -3.99 -22.65
C ARG A 109 10.82 -4.34 -23.35
N SER A 110 10.75 -4.93 -24.54
CA SER A 110 11.89 -5.04 -25.46
C SER A 110 11.75 -4.07 -26.63
N TYR A 111 12.83 -3.39 -27.01
CA TYR A 111 12.86 -2.41 -28.10
C TYR A 111 14.17 -2.58 -28.90
N GLY A 112 14.10 -3.19 -30.09
CA GLY A 112 15.29 -3.43 -30.91
C GLY A 112 16.30 -4.37 -30.24
N ASP A 113 17.52 -3.88 -29.97
CA ASP A 113 18.57 -4.59 -29.22
C ASP A 113 18.59 -4.24 -27.71
N GLU A 114 17.52 -3.62 -27.22
CA GLU A 114 17.39 -3.10 -25.86
C GLU A 114 16.30 -3.83 -25.06
N ASN A 115 16.54 -4.04 -23.77
CA ASN A 115 15.51 -4.40 -22.81
C ASN A 115 15.34 -3.24 -21.81
N ILE A 116 14.13 -2.69 -21.79
CA ILE A 116 13.72 -1.55 -20.99
C ILE A 116 12.92 -2.09 -19.80
N LYS A 117 13.31 -1.66 -18.61
CA LYS A 117 12.54 -1.82 -17.38
C LYS A 117 12.22 -0.44 -16.81
N VAL A 118 10.98 -0.22 -16.40
CA VAL A 118 10.59 0.95 -15.60
C VAL A 118 10.18 0.43 -14.22
N THR A 119 10.75 1.00 -13.17
CA THR A 119 10.46 0.68 -11.76
C THR A 119 9.91 1.93 -11.09
N PHE A 120 8.85 1.77 -10.30
CA PHE A 120 8.30 2.78 -9.38
C PHE A 120 7.81 2.09 -8.11
N SER A 121 7.50 2.84 -7.04
CA SER A 121 7.11 2.30 -5.74
C SER A 121 5.92 3.04 -5.14
N ILE A 122 5.02 2.31 -4.48
CA ILE A 122 3.93 2.94 -3.70
C ILE A 122 4.43 3.71 -2.46
N ALA A 123 5.72 3.60 -2.12
CA ALA A 123 6.32 4.34 -1.01
C ALA A 123 6.39 5.86 -1.24
N ASP A 124 6.31 6.33 -2.49
CA ASP A 124 6.31 7.75 -2.82
C ASP A 124 4.99 8.43 -2.38
N PHE A 125 3.85 7.74 -2.50
CA PHE A 125 2.53 8.18 -2.02
C PHE A 125 2.58 8.57 -0.53
N ASN A 126 3.07 7.66 0.32
CA ASN A 126 3.21 7.88 1.76
C ASN A 126 4.14 9.06 2.12
N THR A 127 5.01 9.50 1.21
CA THR A 127 5.93 10.62 1.45
C THR A 127 5.22 11.96 1.18
N TYR A 128 4.35 12.01 0.18
CA TYR A 128 3.61 13.21 -0.19
C TYR A 128 2.62 13.63 0.91
N ASP A 129 1.88 12.68 1.48
CA ASP A 129 0.97 12.95 2.61
C ASP A 129 1.72 13.52 3.83
N GLU A 130 2.91 12.99 4.17
CA GLU A 130 3.72 13.49 5.29
C GLU A 130 4.29 14.92 5.05
N GLU A 131 4.52 15.31 3.79
CA GLU A 131 4.96 16.67 3.44
C GLU A 131 3.78 17.66 3.34
N ALA A 132 2.62 17.22 2.84
CA ALA A 132 1.40 18.03 2.79
C ALA A 132 0.86 18.38 4.19
N ASP A 133 0.81 17.41 5.12
CA ASP A 133 0.42 17.65 6.53
C ASP A 133 1.44 18.52 7.30
N ALA A 134 2.63 18.75 6.74
CA ALA A 134 3.64 19.64 7.32
C ALA A 134 3.50 21.11 6.88
N GLU A 135 2.84 21.40 5.75
CA GLU A 135 2.57 22.75 5.26
C GLU A 135 1.32 23.37 5.92
N ASP A 136 1.33 23.54 7.25
CA ASP A 136 0.23 24.20 8.00
C ASP A 136 -0.11 25.58 7.39
N PRO A 137 -1.29 25.75 6.76
CA PRO A 137 -1.65 27.00 6.09
C PRO A 137 -1.77 28.19 7.04
N ALA A 138 -1.85 27.95 8.36
CA ALA A 138 -1.85 29.02 9.36
C ALA A 138 -0.52 29.80 9.44
N LEU A 139 0.59 29.25 8.90
CA LEU A 139 1.91 29.91 8.96
C LEU A 139 2.02 31.12 8.02
N TYR A 140 1.29 31.13 6.88
CA TYR A 140 1.30 32.22 5.90
C TYR A 140 0.22 33.28 6.16
N GLY A 141 -0.31 33.36 7.39
CA GLY A 141 -1.50 34.17 7.73
C GLY A 141 -1.27 35.63 8.18
N ASP A 142 -0.07 36.03 8.62
CA ASP A 142 0.15 37.33 9.28
C ASP A 142 1.57 37.94 9.12
N GLU A 143 2.21 37.82 7.95
CA GLU A 143 3.46 38.55 7.65
C GLU A 143 3.55 39.03 6.18
N ASP A 144 2.66 39.96 5.78
CA ASP A 144 2.99 41.12 4.92
C ASP A 144 1.74 41.98 4.61
N GLY A 145 1.43 42.97 5.46
CA GLY A 145 0.26 43.86 5.27
C GLY A 145 0.30 45.22 5.99
N ALA A 146 1.41 45.57 6.63
CA ALA A 146 1.49 46.68 7.59
C ALA A 146 1.89 48.03 6.97
N LEU A 147 1.11 48.57 6.02
CA LEU A 147 1.28 49.95 5.51
C LEU A 147 -0.05 50.72 5.38
N ASP A 148 -0.20 51.75 6.23
CA ASP A 148 -1.00 52.97 6.08
C ASP A 148 -2.47 52.86 5.57
N MET A 149 -3.39 52.52 6.48
CA MET A 149 -4.82 52.86 6.36
C MET A 149 -5.17 54.01 7.31
N ASP A 150 -5.26 55.22 6.77
CA ASP A 150 -5.45 56.46 7.54
C ASP A 150 -6.89 56.57 8.12
N GLY A 151 -7.01 56.73 9.44
CA GLY A 151 -8.25 56.46 10.17
C GLY A 151 -9.26 57.62 10.18
N GLN A 152 -10.21 57.67 9.24
CA GLN A 152 -11.30 58.66 9.27
C GLN A 152 -12.56 58.17 10.02
N SER A 153 -12.61 58.43 11.33
CA SER A 153 -13.78 58.17 12.18
C SER A 153 -14.98 59.07 11.81
N GLY A 154 -16.04 58.46 11.27
CA GLY A 154 -17.25 59.14 10.74
C GLY A 154 -18.48 59.14 11.65
N GLY A 155 -18.31 59.15 12.98
CA GLY A 155 -19.41 59.02 13.96
C GLY A 155 -20.38 60.21 14.03
N ALA A 156 -21.32 60.33 13.09
CA ALA A 156 -22.24 61.47 12.96
C ALA A 156 -23.72 61.12 13.24
N ASN A 157 -24.13 61.17 14.51
CA ASN A 157 -25.54 61.02 14.92
C ASN A 157 -26.41 62.22 14.49
N THR A 158 -27.13 62.15 13.37
CA THR A 158 -28.12 63.17 12.99
C THR A 158 -29.55 62.78 13.37
N LYS A 159 -30.17 63.62 14.22
CA LYS A 159 -31.37 63.30 15.01
C LYS A 159 -32.66 63.87 14.41
N GLY A 160 -33.48 63.02 13.79
CA GLY A 160 -34.94 63.14 13.80
C GLY A 160 -35.66 63.63 12.53
N ALA A 161 -36.36 62.70 11.87
CA ALA A 161 -37.56 62.92 11.03
C ALA A 161 -38.37 61.60 11.03
N VAL A 162 -39.24 61.36 12.02
CA VAL A 162 -40.67 61.74 12.04
C VAL A 162 -41.53 61.00 11.00
N ASN A 163 -42.53 60.27 11.49
CA ASN A 163 -43.54 59.52 10.73
C ASN A 163 -44.23 60.34 9.62
N GLN A 164 -44.50 59.70 8.47
CA GLN A 164 -45.85 59.19 8.12
C GLN A 164 -45.85 58.41 6.78
N GLY A 165 -46.77 57.45 6.63
CA GLY A 165 -46.89 56.64 5.41
C GLY A 165 -47.78 55.39 5.55
N ARG A 166 -49.00 55.52 6.07
CA ARG A 166 -49.90 54.38 6.35
C ARG A 166 -50.80 54.04 5.16
N THR A 167 -50.31 53.26 4.21
CA THR A 167 -51.09 52.67 3.11
C THR A 167 -51.53 51.23 3.41
N SER A 168 -52.65 50.80 2.83
CA SER A 168 -53.18 49.44 2.99
C SER A 168 -52.69 48.57 1.83
N GLY A 169 -51.66 47.77 2.11
CA GLY A 169 -50.92 46.97 1.14
C GLY A 169 -49.50 46.75 1.69
N GLY A 170 -49.19 45.53 2.09
CA GLY A 170 -47.96 45.24 2.82
C GLY A 170 -46.72 45.23 1.93
N ASN A 171 -46.04 46.36 1.78
CA ASN A 171 -44.68 46.41 1.25
C ASN A 171 -43.69 45.78 2.23
N ILE A 172 -43.62 44.45 2.21
CA ILE A 172 -42.51 43.69 2.80
C ILE A 172 -41.25 44.11 2.04
N ARG A 173 -40.26 44.63 2.75
CA ARG A 173 -38.90 44.79 2.21
C ARG A 173 -38.21 43.45 2.29
N VAL A 174 -38.43 42.61 1.29
CA VAL A 174 -37.59 41.42 1.04
C VAL A 174 -36.20 41.95 0.69
N ALA A 175 -35.18 41.51 1.41
CA ALA A 175 -33.80 41.73 0.99
C ALA A 175 -33.47 40.77 -0.17
N PRO A 176 -32.44 41.04 -1.00
CA PRO A 176 -31.95 40.03 -1.94
C PRO A 176 -31.34 38.85 -1.16
N GLU A 177 -32.16 37.85 -0.85
CA GLU A 177 -31.76 36.59 -0.21
C GLU A 177 -31.20 35.63 -1.29
N ASP A 178 -30.16 36.11 -1.99
CA ASP A 178 -29.52 35.45 -3.14
C ASP A 178 -27.98 35.57 -3.04
N GLU A 179 -27.47 35.45 -1.80
CA GLU A 179 -26.08 35.08 -1.54
C GLU A 179 -26.03 33.55 -1.47
N ILE A 180 -25.78 32.93 -2.63
CA ILE A 180 -25.41 31.52 -2.77
C ILE A 180 -24.28 31.24 -1.79
N ALA A 181 -24.43 30.24 -0.92
CA ALA A 181 -23.38 29.90 0.05
C ALA A 181 -22.10 29.47 -0.71
N PRO A 182 -20.88 29.65 -0.15
CA PRO A 182 -19.66 29.29 -0.84
C PRO A 182 -19.66 27.86 -1.40
N ALA A 183 -20.22 26.90 -0.65
CA ALA A 183 -20.35 25.49 -1.07
C ALA A 183 -21.42 25.22 -2.15
N ASP A 184 -22.33 26.15 -2.41
CA ASP A 184 -23.36 26.06 -3.46
C ASP A 184 -22.91 26.75 -4.78
N ARG A 185 -21.66 27.25 -4.84
CA ARG A 185 -21.12 27.96 -6.02
C ARG A 185 -20.58 26.94 -7.03
N PRO A 186 -21.10 26.88 -8.28
CA PRO A 186 -20.72 25.84 -9.23
C PRO A 186 -19.24 25.90 -9.63
N GLU A 187 -18.62 27.09 -9.57
CA GLU A 187 -17.18 27.29 -9.85
C GLU A 187 -16.25 26.54 -8.87
N LEU A 188 -16.74 26.12 -7.70
CA LEU A 188 -15.97 25.31 -6.74
C LEU A 188 -16.27 23.80 -6.87
N GLN A 189 -17.27 23.42 -7.67
CA GLN A 189 -17.64 22.02 -7.91
C GLN A 189 -16.81 21.37 -9.03
N ASP A 190 -16.16 22.19 -9.86
CA ASP A 190 -15.19 21.76 -10.89
C ASP A 190 -13.75 21.68 -10.34
N GLU A 191 -13.48 22.12 -9.10
CA GLU A 191 -12.13 22.11 -8.49
C GLU A 191 -11.82 20.84 -7.66
N GLU A 192 -12.83 20.08 -7.20
CA GLU A 192 -12.63 18.81 -6.48
C GLU A 192 -12.21 17.63 -7.40
N ASP A 193 -12.48 17.72 -8.71
CA ASP A 193 -12.15 16.67 -9.70
C ASP A 193 -10.66 16.68 -10.12
N ASN A 194 -9.87 17.63 -9.64
CA ASN A 194 -8.43 17.68 -9.87
C ASN A 194 -7.67 16.79 -8.86
N SER A 195 -7.70 15.47 -9.11
CA SER A 195 -6.88 14.49 -8.38
C SER A 195 -5.40 14.86 -8.47
N ALA A 196 -4.86 15.47 -7.41
CA ALA A 196 -3.52 16.04 -7.42
C ALA A 196 -2.45 14.97 -7.68
N SER A 197 -1.75 15.07 -8.81
CA SER A 197 -0.66 14.14 -9.14
C SER A 197 0.51 14.41 -8.21
N PHE A 198 0.67 13.59 -7.18
CA PHE A 198 1.88 13.58 -6.37
C PHE A 198 3.11 13.20 -7.23
N PRO A 199 4.31 13.74 -6.92
CA PRO A 199 5.54 13.42 -7.64
C PRO A 199 6.00 11.98 -7.36
N VAL A 200 6.12 11.17 -8.41
CA VAL A 200 6.57 9.77 -8.31
C VAL A 200 7.99 9.61 -8.85
N ARG A 201 8.85 8.87 -8.14
CA ARG A 201 10.22 8.57 -8.57
C ARG A 201 10.25 7.32 -9.42
N VAL A 202 10.62 7.51 -10.69
CA VAL A 202 10.57 6.50 -11.73
C VAL A 202 11.98 6.15 -12.19
N GLN A 203 12.46 4.97 -11.78
CA GLN A 203 13.74 4.44 -12.23
C GLN A 203 13.55 3.69 -13.56
N VAL A 204 13.90 4.35 -14.67
CA VAL A 204 14.05 3.70 -15.98
C VAL A 204 15.42 3.01 -16.05
N THR A 205 15.48 1.79 -16.56
CA THR A 205 16.73 1.05 -16.80
C THR A 205 16.70 0.45 -18.20
N VAL A 206 17.58 0.93 -19.07
CA VAL A 206 17.75 0.43 -20.45
C VAL A 206 19.03 -0.42 -20.50
N THR A 207 18.86 -1.71 -20.70
CA THR A 207 19.96 -2.69 -20.78
C THR A 207 20.18 -3.14 -22.22
N ARG A 208 21.44 -3.46 -22.58
CA ARG A 208 21.79 -4.02 -23.89
C ARG A 208 22.84 -5.11 -23.74
N GLU A 209 22.67 -6.22 -24.46
CA GLU A 209 23.61 -7.34 -24.42
C GLU A 209 25.04 -6.90 -24.79
N GLY A 210 26.00 -7.20 -23.91
CA GLY A 210 27.43 -6.90 -24.11
C GLY A 210 27.82 -5.42 -24.06
N LYS A 211 26.88 -4.47 -23.89
CA LYS A 211 27.15 -3.02 -23.86
C LYS A 211 27.00 -2.39 -22.48
N GLY A 212 26.27 -3.03 -21.56
CA GLY A 212 26.03 -2.54 -20.19
C GLY A 212 24.58 -2.12 -19.96
N ALA A 213 24.38 -1.16 -19.07
CA ALA A 213 23.07 -0.61 -18.74
C ALA A 213 23.14 0.90 -18.48
N LEU A 214 22.11 1.61 -18.92
CA LEU A 214 21.83 3.01 -18.61
C LEU A 214 20.66 3.03 -17.63
N ALA A 215 20.86 3.55 -16.42
CA ALA A 215 19.79 3.78 -15.46
C ALA A 215 19.53 5.29 -15.38
N ILE A 216 18.26 5.69 -15.50
CA ILE A 216 17.82 7.07 -15.50
C ILE A 216 16.81 7.22 -14.37
N GLU A 217 17.09 8.12 -13.44
CA GLU A 217 16.13 8.54 -12.42
C GLU A 217 15.31 9.68 -13.01
N CYS A 218 13.99 9.47 -13.07
CA CYS A 218 13.03 10.42 -13.58
C CYS A 218 12.01 10.74 -12.48
N LEU A 219 11.41 11.92 -12.53
CA LEU A 219 10.26 12.29 -11.70
C LEU A 219 9.04 12.46 -12.60
N ALA A 220 7.98 11.71 -12.29
CA ALA A 220 6.69 11.73 -12.99
C ALA A 220 5.68 12.54 -12.18
N GLN A 221 5.14 13.60 -12.77
CA GLN A 221 4.18 14.50 -12.14
C GLN A 221 3.37 15.23 -13.23
N ASP A 222 2.07 15.48 -13.01
CA ASP A 222 1.18 16.27 -13.87
C ASP A 222 1.17 15.87 -15.37
N GLY A 223 1.48 14.61 -15.67
CA GLY A 223 1.59 14.11 -17.05
C GLY A 223 2.93 14.37 -17.74
N GLU A 224 3.94 14.89 -17.03
CA GLU A 224 5.31 15.06 -17.51
C GLU A 224 6.25 13.99 -16.95
N ILE A 225 7.33 13.67 -17.68
CA ILE A 225 8.46 12.87 -17.18
C ILE A 225 9.71 13.76 -17.25
N SER A 226 10.15 14.27 -16.11
CA SER A 226 11.41 15.02 -15.99
C SER A 226 12.58 14.09 -15.67
N ILE A 227 13.79 14.38 -16.14
CA ILE A 227 15.00 13.59 -15.84
C ILE A 227 15.80 14.27 -14.73
N GLU A 228 16.03 13.56 -13.61
CA GLU A 228 16.86 14.05 -12.51
C GLU A 228 18.33 13.65 -12.68
N ASN A 229 18.59 12.36 -12.91
CA ASN A 229 19.94 11.80 -12.99
C ASN A 229 20.07 10.72 -14.08
N VAL A 230 21.26 10.63 -14.67
CA VAL A 230 21.61 9.62 -15.68
C VAL A 230 22.88 8.89 -15.25
N TYR A 231 22.80 7.57 -15.11
CA TYR A 231 23.87 6.71 -14.63
C TYR A 231 24.24 5.62 -15.63
N HIS A 232 25.53 5.46 -15.91
CA HIS A 232 26.03 4.40 -16.78
C HIS A 232 26.73 3.28 -15.98
N PHE A 233 26.22 2.05 -16.12
CA PHE A 233 26.76 0.85 -15.47
C PHE A 233 27.35 -0.14 -16.50
N PRO A 234 28.60 -0.62 -16.33
CA PRO A 234 29.23 -1.58 -17.25
C PRO A 234 28.50 -2.92 -17.41
N THR A 235 27.62 -3.28 -16.47
CA THR A 235 26.80 -4.50 -16.51
C THR A 235 25.39 -4.23 -15.97
N ALA A 236 24.38 -4.90 -16.53
CA ALA A 236 23.00 -4.80 -16.06
C ALA A 236 22.83 -5.23 -14.59
N GLU A 237 23.66 -6.17 -14.12
CA GLU A 237 23.68 -6.63 -12.73
C GLU A 237 24.13 -5.56 -11.71
N LEU A 238 24.75 -4.46 -12.15
CA LEU A 238 25.10 -3.33 -11.30
C LEU A 238 24.04 -2.23 -11.31
N ALA A 239 23.17 -2.17 -12.32
CA ALA A 239 21.97 -1.34 -12.29
C ALA A 239 20.94 -1.95 -11.31
N GLU A 240 20.58 -3.23 -11.53
CA GLU A 240 19.72 -3.99 -10.60
C GLU A 240 20.53 -4.58 -9.42
N ALA A 241 21.01 -3.73 -8.53
CA ALA A 241 21.90 -4.08 -7.40
C ALA A 241 21.20 -4.86 -6.26
N LYS A 242 20.60 -6.01 -6.56
CA LYS A 242 19.80 -6.87 -5.66
C LYS A 242 20.56 -7.54 -4.49
N THR A 243 21.85 -7.22 -4.30
CA THR A 243 22.65 -7.68 -3.15
C THR A 243 23.49 -6.54 -2.58
N ALA A 244 23.72 -6.53 -1.27
CA ALA A 244 24.49 -5.48 -0.60
C ALA A 244 25.91 -5.30 -1.15
N GLU A 245 26.55 -6.38 -1.61
CA GLU A 245 27.86 -6.32 -2.27
C GLU A 245 27.80 -5.59 -3.62
N LYS A 246 26.75 -5.83 -4.42
CA LYS A 246 26.52 -5.14 -5.70
C LYS A 246 26.13 -3.68 -5.50
N ASP A 247 25.34 -3.37 -4.48
CA ASP A 247 24.95 -2.00 -4.14
C ASP A 247 26.14 -1.19 -3.60
N TRP A 248 27.04 -1.81 -2.84
CA TRP A 248 28.31 -1.20 -2.46
C TRP A 248 29.24 -0.98 -3.65
N ALA A 249 29.32 -1.95 -4.58
CA ALA A 249 30.06 -1.78 -5.84
C ALA A 249 29.47 -0.68 -6.74
N ARG A 250 28.13 -0.57 -6.80
CA ARG A 250 27.37 0.48 -7.50
C ARG A 250 27.75 1.87 -6.98
N ARG A 251 27.71 2.08 -5.65
CA ARG A 251 28.14 3.33 -4.99
C ARG A 251 29.64 3.66 -5.14
N SER A 252 30.46 2.68 -5.51
CA SER A 252 31.91 2.85 -5.69
C SER A 252 32.31 3.27 -7.12
N LEU A 253 31.34 3.38 -8.04
CA LEU A 253 31.55 3.76 -9.42
C LEU A 253 31.26 5.25 -9.64
N TYR A 254 31.95 5.90 -10.57
CA TYR A 254 31.49 7.20 -11.08
C TYR A 254 30.27 6.96 -11.98
N THR A 255 29.13 7.51 -11.59
CA THR A 255 27.85 7.26 -12.25
C THR A 255 27.55 8.25 -13.38
N GLY A 256 27.83 9.54 -13.16
CA GLY A 256 27.67 10.64 -14.13
C GLY A 256 27.86 12.02 -13.48
N PRO A 257 27.81 13.12 -14.26
CA PRO A 257 27.51 14.45 -13.72
C PRO A 257 25.98 14.58 -13.46
N PRO A 258 25.53 15.58 -12.68
CA PRO A 258 24.10 15.92 -12.58
C PRO A 258 23.51 16.25 -13.95
N PHE A 259 22.25 15.86 -14.21
CA PHE A 259 21.65 15.96 -15.55
C PHE A 259 21.64 17.41 -16.09
N GLY A 260 21.20 18.38 -15.28
CA GLY A 260 21.21 19.81 -15.62
C GLY A 260 22.61 20.47 -15.76
N GLN A 261 23.69 19.70 -15.71
CA GLN A 261 25.05 20.14 -16.08
C GLN A 261 25.51 19.58 -17.45
N LEU A 262 24.67 18.78 -18.11
CA LEU A 262 24.88 18.33 -19.48
C LEU A 262 24.56 19.43 -20.49
N ASP A 263 25.05 19.26 -21.71
CA ASP A 263 24.73 20.12 -22.86
C ASP A 263 23.22 20.09 -23.19
N GLU A 264 22.63 21.23 -23.55
CA GLU A 264 21.18 21.37 -23.80
C GLU A 264 20.69 20.45 -24.93
N ASP A 265 21.47 20.30 -26.02
CA ASP A 265 21.12 19.38 -27.11
C ASP A 265 21.16 17.91 -26.63
N LEU A 266 22.02 17.58 -25.66
CA LEU A 266 22.11 16.24 -25.08
C LEU A 266 20.94 15.94 -24.13
N GLN A 267 20.46 16.93 -23.37
CA GLN A 267 19.29 16.80 -22.50
C GLN A 267 18.03 16.50 -23.33
N MET A 268 17.73 17.33 -24.34
CA MET A 268 16.61 17.11 -25.27
C MET A 268 16.68 15.77 -26.02
N LEU A 269 17.89 15.30 -26.36
CA LEU A 269 18.08 13.99 -27.00
C LEU A 269 17.84 12.81 -26.04
N LEU A 270 18.02 12.98 -24.73
CA LEU A 270 17.75 11.96 -23.72
C LEU A 270 16.26 11.86 -23.37
N GLU A 271 15.56 12.99 -23.29
CA GLU A 271 14.10 13.08 -23.15
C GLU A 271 13.41 12.39 -24.34
N ARG A 272 13.77 12.78 -25.57
CA ARG A 272 13.27 12.15 -26.79
C ARG A 272 13.62 10.66 -26.88
N PHE A 273 14.79 10.26 -26.38
CA PHE A 273 15.18 8.85 -26.33
C PHE A 273 14.23 8.04 -25.42
N LEU A 274 13.77 8.61 -24.31
CA LEU A 274 12.75 8.01 -23.44
C LEU A 274 11.37 7.97 -24.13
N GLU A 275 10.96 9.06 -24.79
CA GLU A 275 9.68 9.15 -25.49
C GLU A 275 9.55 8.11 -26.61
N GLU A 276 10.59 7.96 -27.46
CA GLU A 276 10.65 6.95 -28.54
C GLU A 276 10.58 5.49 -28.00
N ARG A 277 10.71 5.29 -26.69
CA ARG A 277 10.62 3.98 -26.00
C ARG A 277 9.31 3.79 -25.24
N GLY A 278 8.42 4.78 -25.27
CA GLY A 278 7.12 4.77 -24.60
C GLY A 278 7.15 5.22 -23.14
N ILE A 279 8.23 5.84 -22.68
CA ILE A 279 8.25 6.60 -21.42
C ILE A 279 7.82 8.03 -21.80
N ASN A 280 6.53 8.33 -21.64
CA ASN A 280 5.89 9.54 -22.14
C ASN A 280 4.71 9.97 -21.24
N THR A 281 3.97 11.01 -21.62
CA THR A 281 2.80 11.52 -20.88
C THR A 281 1.76 10.46 -20.50
N GLN A 282 1.53 9.44 -21.33
CA GLN A 282 0.58 8.37 -20.98
C GLN A 282 1.13 7.46 -19.86
N MET A 283 2.44 7.25 -19.82
CA MET A 283 3.09 6.59 -18.67
C MET A 283 3.10 7.48 -17.43
N ALA A 284 3.31 8.80 -17.58
CA ALA A 284 3.30 9.76 -16.48
C ALA A 284 1.95 9.81 -15.75
N LEU A 285 0.84 9.81 -16.50
CA LEU A 285 -0.51 9.78 -15.93
C LEU A 285 -0.87 8.41 -15.34
N PHE A 286 -0.45 7.31 -15.98
CA PHE A 286 -0.72 5.95 -15.51
C PHE A 286 -0.05 5.62 -14.16
N ILE A 287 1.15 6.15 -13.89
CA ILE A 287 1.94 5.73 -12.72
C ILE A 287 1.28 6.12 -11.38
N PRO A 288 0.82 7.37 -11.14
CA PRO A 288 0.05 7.73 -9.95
C PRO A 288 -1.23 6.92 -9.80
N GLU A 289 -2.10 6.87 -10.84
CA GLU A 289 -3.34 6.07 -10.79
C GLU A 289 -3.08 4.60 -10.40
N TYR A 290 -2.00 4.00 -10.93
CA TYR A 290 -1.66 2.62 -10.62
C TYR A 290 -1.13 2.45 -9.20
N ILE A 291 -0.46 3.47 -8.64
CA ILE A 291 -0.04 3.48 -7.24
C ILE A 291 -1.27 3.48 -6.33
N ASP A 292 -2.23 4.37 -6.53
CA ASP A 292 -3.46 4.44 -5.71
C ASP A 292 -4.24 3.12 -5.77
N LEU A 293 -4.39 2.58 -6.99
CA LEU A 293 -4.98 1.26 -7.20
C LEU A 293 -4.20 0.13 -6.54
N LYS A 294 -2.89 0.26 -6.30
CA LYS A 294 -2.07 -0.78 -5.67
C LYS A 294 -2.06 -0.60 -4.16
N GLU A 295 -1.92 0.63 -3.66
CA GLU A 295 -2.07 1.01 -2.24
C GLU A 295 -3.32 0.33 -1.68
N GLN A 296 -4.50 0.64 -2.20
CA GLN A 296 -5.76 0.13 -1.65
C GLN A 296 -5.88 -1.42 -1.74
N LYS A 297 -5.21 -2.06 -2.71
CA LYS A 297 -5.12 -3.55 -2.74
C LYS A 297 -4.23 -4.09 -1.62
N GLU A 298 -3.09 -3.44 -1.36
CA GLU A 298 -2.13 -3.84 -0.34
C GLU A 298 -2.59 -3.45 1.07
N TYR A 299 -3.31 -2.33 1.24
CA TYR A 299 -3.98 -1.94 2.49
C TYR A 299 -5.04 -2.97 2.88
N ILE A 300 -5.95 -3.32 1.97
CA ILE A 300 -6.90 -4.42 2.17
C ILE A 300 -6.16 -5.75 2.41
N GLY A 301 -5.05 -6.02 1.71
CA GLY A 301 -4.19 -7.19 1.93
C GLY A 301 -3.56 -7.24 3.33
N TRP A 302 -3.09 -6.10 3.82
CA TRP A 302 -2.48 -5.88 5.13
C TRP A 302 -3.51 -6.01 6.25
N LEU A 303 -4.69 -5.38 6.10
CA LEU A 303 -5.83 -5.52 7.01
C LEU A 303 -6.26 -6.99 7.15
N ASN A 304 -6.35 -7.73 6.03
CA ASN A 304 -6.71 -9.16 6.04
C ASN A 304 -5.52 -10.09 6.40
N SER A 305 -4.37 -9.55 6.80
CA SER A 305 -3.13 -10.33 7.02
C SER A 305 -3.19 -11.32 8.19
N LYS A 306 -2.31 -12.32 8.14
CA LYS A 306 -2.17 -13.33 9.20
C LYS A 306 -1.45 -12.81 10.45
N SER A 307 -0.75 -11.69 10.34
CA SER A 307 -0.18 -10.91 11.46
C SER A 307 -1.29 -10.25 12.28
N LEU A 308 -2.20 -9.50 11.64
CA LEU A 308 -3.37 -8.94 12.33
C LEU A 308 -4.33 -10.04 12.80
N SER A 309 -4.37 -11.19 12.13
CA SER A 309 -5.06 -12.38 12.64
C SER A 309 -4.57 -12.88 14.01
N VAL A 310 -3.40 -12.45 14.52
CA VAL A 310 -2.96 -12.74 15.90
C VAL A 310 -3.80 -11.98 16.94
N VAL A 311 -4.33 -10.81 16.56
CA VAL A 311 -5.33 -10.04 17.33
C VAL A 311 -6.73 -10.60 17.08
N VAL A 312 -7.07 -10.91 15.82
CA VAL A 312 -8.46 -11.15 15.39
C VAL A 312 -8.96 -12.61 15.57
N LYS A 313 -8.10 -13.63 15.69
CA LYS A 313 -8.58 -15.03 15.74
C LYS A 313 -9.04 -15.52 17.11
N ARG A 314 -10.38 -15.60 17.23
CA ARG A 314 -11.20 -16.76 17.64
C ARG A 314 -10.57 -17.73 18.67
#